data_AF-K1RJH2-F1
#
_entry.id   AF-K1RJH2-F1
#
_cell.length_a   1.000
_cell.length_b   1.000
_cell.length_c   1.000
_cell.angle_alpha   90.00
_cell.angle_beta   90.00
_cell.angle_gamma   90.00
#
_symmetry.space_group_name_H-M   'P 1'
#
loop_
_entity.id
_entity.type
_entity.pdbx_description
1 polymer ?
#
loop_
_entity_poly.entity_id
_entity_poly.type
_entity_poly.pdbx_seq_one_letter_code
_entity_poly.pdbx_strand_id
1 'polypeptide(L)'
;KARVVSMMLSKNVNIISDESSFEELRVAIGADVISVADKDGIIRYSTDMSVEESSAYEEFMPAVDNKVFSEAVLSESGGRNVVVTGSSRLDEDGIIQIQFTLENYQQQIDMSDLSSAVTQMPLLKNGHLAVIDIETNTFISHTDSYLNGSAVQFAPEKFSEEEDWFSSEYEG
;
A
#
# COMPACT_ATOMS: atom_id res chain seq x y z
N LYS A 1 1.88 -3.83 6.75
CA LYS A 1 1.81 -4.67 5.52
C LYS A 1 2.67 -5.94 5.61
N ALA A 2 3.92 -5.88 6.08
CA ALA A 2 4.78 -7.06 6.29
C ALA A 2 4.12 -8.22 7.06
N ARG A 3 3.38 -7.91 8.14
CA ARG A 3 2.60 -8.91 8.89
C ARG A 3 1.56 -9.66 8.05
N VAL A 4 0.81 -8.93 7.21
CA VAL A 4 -0.23 -9.50 6.34
C VAL A 4 0.40 -10.40 5.28
N VAL A 5 1.51 -9.96 4.68
CA VAL A 5 2.29 -10.77 3.75
C VAL A 5 2.80 -12.03 4.43
N SER A 6 3.32 -11.93 5.65
CA SER A 6 3.71 -13.10 6.44
C SER A 6 2.57 -14.08 6.68
N MET A 7 1.36 -13.58 6.96
CA MET A 7 0.17 -14.43 7.07
C MET A 7 -0.20 -15.08 5.74
N MET A 8 -0.14 -14.35 4.62
CA MET A 8 -0.43 -14.89 3.28
C MET A 8 0.57 -15.99 2.89
N LEU A 9 1.87 -15.71 3.06
CA LEU A 9 2.94 -16.66 2.76
C LEU A 9 2.85 -17.92 3.63
N SER A 10 2.46 -17.79 4.91
CA SER A 10 2.23 -18.95 5.77
C SER A 10 1.10 -19.88 5.32
N LYS A 11 0.18 -19.38 4.49
CA LYS A 11 -0.91 -20.18 3.91
C LYS A 11 -0.55 -20.78 2.57
N ASN A 12 0.39 -20.17 1.84
CA ASN A 12 0.82 -20.65 0.53
C ASN A 12 2.28 -20.25 0.25
N VAL A 13 3.20 -21.08 0.73
CA VAL A 13 4.65 -20.83 0.64
C VAL A 13 5.15 -20.90 -0.81
N ASN A 14 4.44 -21.61 -1.70
CA ASN A 14 4.81 -21.74 -3.11
C ASN A 14 4.84 -20.39 -3.86
N ILE A 15 4.17 -19.37 -3.33
CA ILE A 15 4.19 -18.01 -3.88
C ILE A 15 5.62 -17.44 -3.91
N ILE A 16 6.46 -17.78 -2.92
CA ILE A 16 7.83 -17.26 -2.81
C ILE A 16 8.75 -17.91 -3.86
N SER A 17 8.52 -19.18 -4.16
CA SER A 17 9.34 -19.96 -5.09
C SER A 17 9.03 -19.74 -6.58
N ASP A 18 7.88 -19.12 -6.88
CA ASP A 18 7.47 -18.78 -8.25
C ASP A 18 7.65 -17.27 -8.47
N GLU A 19 8.63 -16.88 -9.31
CA GLU A 19 8.99 -15.48 -9.55
C GLU A 19 7.79 -14.64 -10.00
N SER A 20 6.92 -15.18 -10.86
CA SER A 20 5.72 -14.48 -11.34
C SER A 20 4.73 -14.20 -10.21
N SER A 21 4.43 -15.21 -9.39
CA SER A 21 3.53 -15.07 -8.25
C SER A 21 4.10 -14.13 -7.19
N PHE A 22 5.42 -14.14 -6.99
CA PHE A 22 6.09 -13.28 -6.04
C PHE A 22 6.06 -11.81 -6.50
N GLU A 23 6.23 -11.55 -7.79
CA GLU A 23 6.06 -10.21 -8.36
C GLU A 23 4.62 -9.72 -8.35
N GLU A 24 3.65 -10.58 -8.66
CA GLU A 24 2.23 -10.24 -8.54
C GLU A 24 1.88 -9.84 -7.10
N LEU A 25 2.42 -10.56 -6.10
CA LEU A 25 2.25 -10.20 -4.69
C LEU A 25 2.83 -8.82 -4.38
N ARG A 26 4.03 -8.50 -4.88
CA ARG A 26 4.66 -7.18 -4.73
C ARG A 26 3.78 -6.07 -5.30
N VAL A 27 3.27 -6.26 -6.51
CA VAL A 27 2.37 -5.29 -7.15
C VAL A 27 1.06 -5.16 -6.37
N ALA A 28 0.46 -6.26 -5.94
CA ALA A 28 -0.82 -6.27 -5.24
C ALA A 28 -0.77 -5.53 -3.89
N ILE A 29 0.35 -5.62 -3.16
CA ILE A 29 0.53 -4.86 -1.92
C ILE A 29 1.07 -3.45 -2.16
N GLY A 30 1.43 -3.15 -3.42
CA GLY A 30 2.05 -1.92 -3.91
C GLY A 30 3.37 -1.62 -3.23
N ALA A 31 4.22 -2.64 -3.09
CA ALA A 31 5.59 -2.49 -2.58
C ALA A 31 6.56 -2.20 -3.73
N ASP A 32 7.66 -1.51 -3.41
CA ASP A 32 8.77 -1.34 -4.34
C ASP A 32 9.63 -2.61 -4.38
N VAL A 33 9.87 -3.22 -3.23
CA VAL A 33 10.61 -4.50 -3.11
C VAL A 33 10.00 -5.34 -1.99
N ILE A 34 9.87 -6.65 -2.21
CA ILE A 34 9.69 -7.65 -1.14
C ILE A 34 10.94 -8.52 -1.11
N SER A 35 11.48 -8.75 0.07
CA SER A 35 12.53 -9.75 0.28
C SER A 35 12.20 -10.66 1.45
N VAL A 36 12.60 -11.93 1.33
CA VAL A 36 12.42 -12.97 2.34
C VAL A 36 13.80 -13.51 2.72
N ALA A 37 14.13 -13.40 4.01
CA ALA A 37 15.35 -13.93 4.58
C ALA A 37 15.09 -15.23 5.37
N ASP A 38 16.11 -16.07 5.42
CA ASP A 38 16.13 -17.30 6.23
C ASP A 38 16.43 -17.02 7.71
N LYS A 39 16.54 -18.10 8.49
CA LYS A 39 16.85 -18.06 9.92
C LYS A 39 18.20 -17.42 10.27
N ASP A 40 19.13 -17.36 9.31
CA ASP A 40 20.45 -16.77 9.49
C ASP A 40 20.44 -15.28 9.09
N GLY A 41 19.26 -14.75 8.71
CA GLY A 41 19.10 -13.38 8.26
C GLY A 41 19.54 -13.16 6.81
N ILE A 42 19.78 -14.22 6.04
CA ILE A 42 20.24 -14.11 4.65
C ILE A 42 19.04 -14.10 3.70
N ILE A 43 18.98 -13.12 2.82
CA ILE A 43 17.92 -12.98 1.81
C ILE A 43 18.03 -14.11 0.79
N ARG A 44 17.01 -14.95 0.71
CA ARG A 44 16.93 -16.08 -0.23
C ARG A 44 16.02 -15.82 -1.42
N TYR A 45 15.09 -14.88 -1.26
CA TYR A 45 14.13 -14.53 -2.29
C TYR A 45 13.92 -13.03 -2.27
N SER A 46 13.99 -12.39 -3.44
CA SER A 46 13.73 -10.96 -3.56
C SER A 46 13.18 -10.62 -4.93
N THR A 47 12.26 -9.66 -4.98
CA THR A 47 11.84 -9.02 -6.24
C THR A 47 12.91 -8.08 -6.80
N ASP A 48 13.90 -7.75 -5.98
CA ASP A 48 15.16 -7.16 -6.44
C ASP A 48 16.27 -8.20 -6.34
N MET A 49 16.65 -8.79 -7.47
CA MET A 49 17.67 -9.83 -7.54
C MET A 49 19.05 -9.34 -7.07
N SER A 50 19.31 -8.04 -7.03
CA SER A 50 20.62 -7.50 -6.63
C SER A 50 20.90 -7.65 -5.15
N VAL A 51 19.87 -7.89 -4.33
CA VAL A 51 19.99 -8.06 -2.87
C VAL A 51 19.88 -9.51 -2.41
N GLU A 52 19.73 -10.47 -3.32
CA GLU A 52 19.78 -11.89 -2.95
C GLU A 52 21.16 -12.27 -2.42
N GLU A 53 21.20 -13.20 -1.46
CA GLU A 53 22.40 -13.60 -0.71
C GLU A 53 23.02 -12.50 0.16
N SER A 54 22.38 -11.33 0.26
CA SER A 54 22.76 -10.29 1.22
C SER A 54 22.05 -10.46 2.57
N SER A 55 22.48 -9.71 3.58
CA SER A 55 21.85 -9.71 4.89
C SER A 55 20.57 -8.86 4.87
N ALA A 56 19.52 -9.34 5.55
CA ALA A 56 18.40 -8.49 5.93
C ALA A 56 18.85 -7.35 6.84
N TYR A 57 17.99 -6.33 6.99
CA TYR A 57 18.24 -5.19 7.87
C TYR A 57 18.50 -5.64 9.31
N GLU A 58 19.54 -5.09 9.93
CA GLU A 58 20.00 -5.49 11.27
C GLU A 58 18.90 -5.29 12.32
N GLU A 59 18.10 -4.24 12.17
CA GLU A 59 16.97 -3.91 13.03
C GLU A 59 15.88 -4.99 13.03
N PHE A 60 15.83 -5.83 11.99
CA PHE A 60 14.85 -6.91 11.86
C PHE A 60 15.38 -8.28 12.28
N MET A 61 16.66 -8.41 12.67
CA MET A 61 17.21 -9.66 13.18
C MET A 61 16.40 -10.28 14.34
N PRO A 62 15.83 -9.50 15.28
CA PRO A 62 14.96 -10.06 16.32
C PRO A 62 13.73 -10.79 15.77
N ALA A 63 13.32 -10.53 14.54
CA ALA A 63 12.14 -11.14 13.91
C ALA A 63 12.32 -12.64 13.60
N VAL A 64 13.57 -13.13 13.51
CA VAL A 64 13.86 -14.55 13.28
C VAL A 64 13.20 -15.40 14.37
N ASP A 65 13.43 -15.03 15.64
CA ASP A 65 12.99 -15.80 16.81
C ASP A 65 11.68 -15.26 17.41
N ASN A 66 11.31 -14.02 17.11
CA ASN A 66 10.12 -13.38 17.67
C ASN A 66 8.95 -13.36 16.65
N LYS A 67 8.05 -14.35 16.75
CA LYS A 67 6.87 -14.49 15.86
C LYS A 67 5.81 -13.39 15.99
N VAL A 68 5.92 -12.45 16.92
CA VAL A 68 5.05 -11.26 16.99
C VAL A 68 5.75 -9.99 16.53
N PHE A 69 7.01 -10.08 16.10
CA PHE A 69 7.79 -8.95 15.63
C PHE A 69 7.16 -8.31 14.38
N SER A 70 7.04 -6.99 14.42
CA SER A 70 6.67 -6.15 13.29
C SER A 70 7.18 -4.73 13.56
N GLU A 71 8.12 -4.25 12.76
CA GLU A 71 8.73 -2.92 12.91
C GLU A 71 8.87 -2.22 11.56
N ALA A 72 9.12 -0.91 11.60
CA ALA A 72 9.39 -0.10 10.42
C ALA A 72 10.60 0.81 10.64
N VAL A 73 11.45 0.93 9.63
CA VAL A 73 12.63 1.80 9.65
C VAL A 73 12.65 2.71 8.42
N LEU A 74 13.24 3.89 8.58
CA LEU A 74 13.56 4.77 7.47
C LEU A 74 14.99 4.48 7.01
N SER A 75 15.15 4.27 5.71
CA SER A 75 16.43 3.97 5.08
C SER A 75 16.60 4.82 3.81
N GLU A 76 17.80 4.81 3.24
CA GLU A 76 18.12 5.41 1.95
C GLU A 76 18.53 4.31 0.98
N SER A 77 17.85 4.23 -0.17
CA SER A 77 18.15 3.27 -1.23
C SER A 77 18.20 3.99 -2.57
N GLY A 78 19.35 3.93 -3.25
CA GLY A 78 19.54 4.56 -4.56
C GLY A 78 19.35 6.08 -4.57
N GLY A 79 19.69 6.77 -3.48
CA GLY A 79 19.53 8.22 -3.33
C GLY A 79 18.09 8.66 -3.04
N ARG A 80 17.20 7.73 -2.68
CA ARG A 80 15.82 8.02 -2.29
C ARG A 80 15.55 7.50 -0.88
N ASN A 81 14.79 8.27 -0.12
CA ASN A 81 14.29 7.84 1.17
C ASN A 81 13.21 6.78 0.98
N VAL A 82 13.35 5.68 1.72
CA VAL A 82 12.46 4.54 1.68
C VAL A 82 12.05 4.14 3.10
N VAL A 83 10.83 3.66 3.24
CA VAL A 83 10.32 3.01 4.45
C VAL A 83 10.45 1.51 4.24
N VAL A 84 11.16 0.83 5.14
CA VAL A 84 11.24 -0.62 5.12
C VAL A 84 10.48 -1.16 6.33
N THR A 85 9.55 -2.08 6.10
CA THR A 85 8.81 -2.76 7.15
C THR A 85 9.28 -4.20 7.27
N GLY A 86 9.63 -4.63 8.48
CA GLY A 86 10.09 -5.98 8.77
C GLY A 86 9.07 -6.74 9.63
N SER A 87 8.88 -8.02 9.36
CA SER A 87 8.05 -8.92 10.18
C SER A 87 8.68 -10.31 10.22
N SER A 88 8.42 -11.04 11.30
CA SER A 88 8.77 -12.46 11.36
C SER A 88 8.02 -13.25 10.28
N ARG A 89 8.68 -14.25 9.71
CA ARG A 89 8.00 -15.33 8.97
C ARG A 89 7.16 -16.17 9.93
N LEU A 90 5.98 -16.58 9.47
CA LEU A 90 5.03 -17.37 10.24
C LEU A 90 5.02 -18.86 9.85
N ASP A 91 5.49 -19.17 8.64
CA ASP A 91 5.72 -20.54 8.16
C ASP A 91 7.00 -21.15 8.71
N GLU A 92 8.09 -20.38 8.75
CA GLU A 92 9.38 -20.82 9.27
C GLU A 92 10.14 -19.68 9.96
N ASP A 93 11.35 -19.97 10.45
CA ASP A 93 12.24 -18.96 11.03
C ASP A 93 12.89 -18.13 9.93
N GLY A 94 12.82 -16.81 10.10
CA GLY A 94 13.28 -15.87 9.09
C GLY A 94 12.46 -14.58 9.08
N ILE A 95 12.75 -13.73 8.12
CA ILE A 95 12.31 -12.34 8.09
C ILE A 95 11.63 -12.05 6.76
N ILE A 96 10.52 -11.34 6.79
CA ILE A 96 9.93 -10.70 5.60
C ILE A 96 10.18 -9.22 5.75
N GLN A 97 10.84 -8.62 4.75
CA GLN A 97 11.05 -7.19 4.67
C GLN A 97 10.41 -6.65 3.39
N ILE A 98 9.75 -5.50 3.51
CA ILE A 98 9.02 -4.87 2.42
C ILE A 98 9.38 -3.40 2.39
N GLN A 99 9.87 -2.96 1.24
CA GLN A 99 10.32 -1.60 0.99
C GLN A 99 9.27 -0.80 0.22
N PHE A 100 9.09 0.46 0.63
CA PHE A 100 8.26 1.45 -0.02
C PHE A 100 9.06 2.75 -0.18
N THR A 101 9.02 3.36 -1.35
CA THR A 101 9.42 4.75 -1.56
C THR A 101 8.40 5.66 -0.88
N LEU A 102 8.85 6.79 -0.33
CA LEU A 102 7.94 7.71 0.38
C LEU A 102 6.80 8.23 -0.52
N GLU A 103 7.03 8.39 -1.82
CA GLU A 103 5.99 8.76 -2.78
C GLU A 103 4.88 7.70 -2.87
N ASN A 104 5.25 6.42 -3.01
CA ASN A 104 4.29 5.30 -3.05
C ASN A 104 3.62 5.07 -1.68
N TYR A 105 4.36 5.26 -0.59
CA TYR A 105 3.85 5.10 0.76
C TYR A 105 2.80 6.17 1.10
N GLN A 106 3.06 7.44 0.74
CA GLN A 106 2.12 8.54 0.95
C GLN A 106 0.85 8.35 0.10
N GLN A 107 0.99 8.03 -1.19
CA GLN A 107 -0.16 7.73 -2.06
C GLN A 107 -1.04 6.60 -1.50
N GLN A 108 -0.43 5.61 -0.84
CA GLN A 108 -1.19 4.52 -0.21
C GLN A 108 -1.85 4.88 1.11
N ILE A 109 -1.22 5.73 1.93
CA ILE A 109 -1.87 6.30 3.12
C ILE A 109 -3.09 7.10 2.70
N ASP A 110 -2.91 7.98 1.71
CA ASP A 110 -3.99 8.83 1.20
C ASP A 110 -5.14 7.98 0.63
N MET A 111 -4.84 6.89 -0.08
CA MET A 111 -5.86 5.94 -0.56
C MET A 111 -6.51 5.11 0.57
N SER A 112 -5.76 4.72 1.61
CA SER A 112 -6.25 3.89 2.71
C SER A 112 -7.14 4.68 3.67
N ASP A 113 -6.76 5.91 3.98
CA ASP A 113 -7.54 6.81 4.83
C ASP A 113 -8.83 7.21 4.13
N LEU A 114 -8.78 7.47 2.83
CA LEU A 114 -9.99 7.74 2.05
C LEU A 114 -10.90 6.51 1.96
N SER A 115 -10.35 5.35 1.61
CA SER A 115 -11.13 4.10 1.47
C SER A 115 -11.78 3.67 2.80
N SER A 116 -11.06 3.81 3.92
CA SER A 116 -11.60 3.46 5.24
C SER A 116 -12.70 4.41 5.71
N ALA A 117 -12.61 5.70 5.39
CA ALA A 117 -13.69 6.66 5.63
C ALA A 117 -14.94 6.36 4.77
N VAL A 118 -14.76 5.99 3.50
CA VAL A 118 -15.87 5.67 2.59
C VAL A 118 -16.58 4.36 2.98
N THR A 119 -15.81 3.32 3.34
CA THR A 119 -16.35 1.96 3.54
C THR A 119 -17.21 1.85 4.81
N GLN A 120 -17.02 2.74 5.79
CA GLN A 120 -17.81 2.74 7.02
C GLN A 120 -19.13 3.52 6.93
N MET A 121 -19.41 4.21 5.83
CA MET A 121 -20.67 4.93 5.64
C MET A 121 -21.73 4.03 4.97
N PRO A 122 -22.83 3.67 5.67
CA PRO A 122 -23.84 2.73 5.18
C PRO A 122 -24.73 3.24 4.02
N LEU A 123 -24.40 4.39 3.42
CA LEU A 123 -25.24 5.11 2.47
C LEU A 123 -24.97 4.82 0.98
N LEU A 124 -23.89 4.14 0.63
CA LEU A 124 -23.46 4.04 -0.78
C LEU A 124 -23.54 2.61 -1.32
N LYS A 125 -24.74 2.01 -1.33
CA LYS A 125 -24.95 0.74 -2.05
C LYS A 125 -24.96 0.93 -3.58
N ASN A 126 -25.16 2.16 -4.06
CA ASN A 126 -25.18 2.58 -5.48
C ASN A 126 -24.77 4.07 -5.66
N GLY A 127 -24.02 4.66 -4.73
CA GLY A 127 -23.64 6.08 -4.80
C GLY A 127 -22.15 6.26 -5.03
N HIS A 128 -21.78 7.34 -5.71
CA HIS A 128 -20.39 7.73 -5.92
C HIS A 128 -19.98 8.75 -4.86
N LEU A 129 -18.77 8.60 -4.32
CA LEU A 129 -18.13 9.64 -3.51
C LEU A 129 -17.03 10.30 -4.33
N ALA A 130 -16.94 11.62 -4.22
CA ALA A 130 -15.92 12.42 -4.86
C ALA A 130 -15.39 13.49 -3.90
N VAL A 131 -14.09 13.76 -3.97
CA VAL A 131 -13.39 14.88 -3.35
C VAL A 131 -12.98 15.82 -4.48
N ILE A 132 -13.42 17.06 -4.37
CA ILE A 132 -13.26 18.08 -5.41
C ILE A 132 -12.41 19.20 -4.85
N ASP A 133 -11.43 19.61 -5.63
CA ASP A 133 -10.74 20.88 -5.42
C ASP A 133 -11.65 22.01 -5.91
N ILE A 134 -12.15 22.85 -5.00
CA ILE A 134 -13.05 23.96 -5.33
C ILE A 134 -12.31 25.12 -6.03
N GLU A 135 -11.00 25.25 -5.84
CA GLU A 135 -10.21 26.31 -6.49
C GLU A 135 -9.96 25.97 -7.95
N THR A 136 -9.66 24.69 -8.23
CA THR A 136 -9.34 24.22 -9.60
C THR A 136 -10.53 23.56 -10.31
N ASN A 137 -11.62 23.27 -9.59
CA ASN A 137 -12.79 22.50 -10.06
C ASN A 137 -12.39 21.16 -10.69
N THR A 138 -11.47 20.45 -10.04
CA THR A 138 -11.00 19.13 -10.49
C THR A 138 -11.30 18.06 -9.45
N PHE A 139 -11.52 16.82 -9.90
CA PHE A 139 -11.65 15.69 -9.01
C PHE A 139 -10.29 15.33 -8.45
N ILE A 140 -10.05 15.63 -7.17
CA ILE A 140 -8.89 15.14 -6.42
C ILE A 140 -9.02 13.62 -6.27
N SER A 141 -10.24 13.16 -5.99
CA SER A 141 -10.53 11.74 -5.85
C SER A 141 -11.99 11.44 -6.19
N HIS A 142 -12.24 10.30 -6.80
CA HIS A 142 -13.57 9.83 -7.15
C HIS A 142 -13.60 8.30 -7.02
N THR A 143 -14.74 7.76 -6.57
CA THR A 143 -14.96 6.29 -6.49
C THR A 143 -14.78 5.57 -7.82
N ASP A 144 -15.03 6.28 -8.93
CA ASP A 144 -14.58 5.90 -10.28
C ASP A 144 -13.20 6.54 -10.55
N SER A 145 -12.15 5.72 -10.50
CA SER A 145 -10.76 6.15 -10.61
C SER A 145 -10.40 6.79 -11.96
N TYR A 146 -11.18 6.55 -13.02
CA TYR A 146 -10.93 7.16 -14.33
C TYR A 146 -11.23 8.67 -14.35
N LEU A 147 -11.96 9.17 -13.35
CA LEU A 147 -12.31 10.58 -13.23
C LEU A 147 -11.31 11.37 -12.39
N ASN A 148 -10.34 10.72 -11.73
CA ASN A 148 -9.33 11.42 -10.94
C ASN A 148 -8.46 12.32 -11.82
N GLY A 149 -8.29 13.58 -11.41
CA GLY A 149 -7.60 14.63 -12.16
C GLY A 149 -8.38 15.21 -13.35
N SER A 150 -9.61 14.73 -13.61
CA SER A 150 -10.48 15.32 -14.63
C SER A 150 -11.25 16.52 -14.08
N ALA A 151 -11.69 17.40 -14.99
CA ALA A 151 -12.52 18.53 -14.63
C ALA A 151 -13.91 18.08 -14.18
N VAL A 152 -14.41 18.73 -13.14
CA VAL A 152 -15.73 18.45 -12.58
C VAL A 152 -16.82 18.88 -13.56
N GLN A 153 -17.79 18.01 -13.80
CA GLN A 153 -18.89 18.26 -14.74
C GLN A 153 -20.00 19.14 -14.14
N PHE A 154 -19.93 19.42 -12.84
CA PHE A 154 -20.87 20.28 -12.13
C PHE A 154 -20.43 21.76 -12.23
N ALA A 155 -21.40 22.66 -12.41
CA ALA A 155 -21.12 24.09 -12.49
C ALA A 155 -20.50 24.60 -11.16
N PRO A 156 -19.42 25.40 -11.20
CA PRO A 156 -18.74 25.93 -10.00
C PRO A 156 -19.68 26.65 -9.02
N GLU A 157 -20.71 27.29 -9.56
CA GLU A 157 -21.76 28.02 -8.82
C GLU A 157 -22.57 27.13 -7.87
N LYS A 158 -22.52 25.80 -8.04
CA LYS A 158 -23.20 24.83 -7.16
C LYS A 158 -22.38 24.46 -5.92
N PHE A 159 -21.11 24.84 -5.83
CA PHE A 159 -20.21 24.56 -4.71
C PHE A 159 -20.11 25.76 -3.76
N SER A 160 -21.24 26.40 -3.44
CA SER A 160 -21.25 27.55 -2.54
C SER A 160 -20.98 27.11 -1.09
N GLU A 161 -20.08 27.80 -0.39
CA GLU A 161 -19.76 27.53 1.03
C GLU A 161 -20.97 27.68 1.96
N GLU A 162 -22.05 28.32 1.52
CA GLU A 162 -23.27 28.52 2.32
C GLU A 162 -24.24 27.33 2.27
N GLU A 163 -24.10 26.41 1.31
CA GLU A 163 -24.93 25.21 1.22
C GLU A 163 -24.07 23.95 1.44
N ASP A 164 -24.13 23.39 2.65
CA ASP A 164 -23.47 22.14 3.06
C ASP A 164 -23.87 20.90 2.22
N TRP A 165 -24.80 21.06 1.27
CA TRP A 165 -25.23 20.04 0.35
C TRP A 165 -25.76 20.68 -0.94
N PHE A 166 -25.53 20.03 -2.08
CA PHE A 166 -26.25 20.33 -3.31
C PHE A 166 -26.75 19.03 -3.94
N SER A 167 -27.97 19.05 -4.48
CA SER A 167 -28.52 17.93 -5.24
C SER A 167 -28.38 18.20 -6.72
N SER A 168 -27.82 17.26 -7.47
CA SER A 168 -27.88 17.26 -8.93
C SER A 168 -28.48 15.96 -9.42
N GLU A 169 -29.55 16.05 -10.20
CA GLU A 169 -30.03 14.92 -10.99
C GLU A 169 -29.14 14.81 -12.24
N TYR A 170 -28.51 13.65 -12.42
CA TYR A 170 -27.90 13.29 -13.68
C TYR A 170 -29.00 12.65 -14.54
N GLU A 171 -29.53 13.39 -15.51
CA GLU A 171 -30.36 12.79 -16.57
C GLU A 171 -29.44 12.05 -17.54
N GLY A 172 -29.11 10.81 -17.19
CA GLY A 172 -28.49 9.82 -18.07
C GLY A 172 -29.45 8.67 -18.33
#